data_AF-A0A1F3BH91-F1
#
_entry.id   AF-A0A1F3BH91-F1
#
_cell.length_a   1.000
_cell.length_b   1.000
_cell.length_c   1.000
_cell.angle_alpha   90.00
_cell.angle_beta   90.00
_cell.angle_gamma   90.00
#
_symmetry.space_group_name_H-M   'P 1'
#
loop_
_entity.id
_entity.type
_entity.pdbx_description
1 polymer ?
#
loop_
_entity_poly.entity_id
_entity_poly.type
_entity_poly.pdbx_seq_one_letter_code
_entity_poly.pdbx_strand_id
1 'polypeptide(L)'
;MHDAISPVLPRWAIIVDGNALVAVDTREEAAEVLELAKLKFGKLAKNLLEEPQIKESVSVGMVSVSPSICRKTPREAVEYLFADAAPVKSSEVYSVRKGDIAGAIAARHGMKLGDLQALNPRINLHRLQIGDRIRIKALKACKAKLTVVVRDLSERVESVPAPVRRVSSARLYAGKMAEISPGRSGQRRVKVATIYENGRAVGSEIVEEDVLREPAPRRIAVGIKPR
;
A
#
# COMPACT_ATOMS: atom_id res chain seq x y z
N MET A 1 -31.40 -29.77 17.37
CA MET A 1 -30.31 -28.95 16.83
C MET A 1 -29.25 -29.93 16.34
N HIS A 2 -29.12 -30.13 15.03
CA HIS A 2 -28.10 -31.05 14.50
C HIS A 2 -26.78 -30.29 14.46
N ASP A 3 -25.85 -30.69 15.32
CA ASP A 3 -24.48 -30.23 15.28
C ASP A 3 -23.84 -30.86 14.04
N ALA A 4 -23.78 -30.11 12.94
CA ALA A 4 -23.21 -30.59 11.69
C ALA A 4 -21.69 -30.66 11.87
N ILE A 5 -21.19 -31.84 12.22
CA ILE A 5 -19.76 -32.14 12.26
C ILE A 5 -19.21 -31.88 10.85
N SER A 6 -18.53 -30.76 10.69
CA SER A 6 -17.85 -30.44 9.43
C SER A 6 -16.67 -31.41 9.29
N PRO A 7 -16.60 -32.21 8.22
CA PRO A 7 -15.49 -33.14 8.05
C PRO A 7 -14.18 -32.36 7.98
N VAL A 8 -13.17 -32.82 8.72
CA VAL A 8 -11.79 -32.31 8.64
C VAL A 8 -10.88 -33.40 8.10
N LEU A 9 -9.92 -33.02 7.25
CA LEU A 9 -9.00 -33.92 6.60
C LEU A 9 -7.55 -33.53 6.92
N PRO A 10 -6.66 -34.48 7.24
CA PRO A 10 -5.25 -34.18 7.44
C PRO A 10 -4.62 -33.81 6.09
N ARG A 11 -4.10 -32.58 5.99
CA ARG A 11 -3.46 -32.05 4.78
C ARG A 11 -2.25 -31.20 5.15
N TRP A 12 -1.36 -30.99 4.19
CA TRP A 12 -0.29 -30.02 4.31
C TRP A 12 -0.86 -28.63 4.09
N ALA A 13 -0.94 -27.84 5.16
CA ALA A 13 -1.51 -26.51 5.16
C ALA A 13 -0.42 -25.44 5.15
N ILE A 14 -0.65 -24.39 4.37
CA ILE A 14 0.09 -23.13 4.46
C ILE A 14 -0.59 -22.31 5.54
N ILE A 15 0.11 -22.16 6.66
CA ILE A 15 -0.34 -21.49 7.86
C ILE A 15 0.27 -20.11 7.87
N VAL A 16 -0.58 -19.10 7.93
CA VAL A 16 -0.18 -17.69 7.88
C VAL A 16 -0.72 -17.00 9.12
N ASP A 17 0.19 -16.41 9.91
CA ASP A 17 -0.10 -15.80 11.20
C ASP A 17 -0.94 -16.74 12.12
N GLY A 18 -0.62 -18.04 12.08
CA GLY A 18 -1.30 -19.08 12.86
C GLY A 18 -2.58 -19.66 12.25
N ASN A 19 -3.06 -19.13 11.12
CA ASN A 19 -4.29 -19.60 10.46
C ASN A 19 -3.99 -20.40 9.18
N ALA A 20 -4.55 -21.61 9.07
CA ALA A 20 -4.46 -22.40 7.84
C ALA A 20 -5.28 -21.74 6.71
N LEU A 21 -4.59 -21.18 5.71
CA LEU A 21 -5.24 -20.45 4.63
C LEU A 21 -5.64 -21.34 3.47
N VAL A 22 -4.73 -22.22 3.06
CA VAL A 22 -4.90 -23.15 1.95
C VAL A 22 -4.17 -24.44 2.28
N ALA A 23 -4.69 -25.56 1.81
CA ALA A 23 -4.08 -26.86 2.02
C ALA A 23 -3.98 -27.67 0.73
N VAL A 24 -2.93 -28.47 0.64
CA VAL A 24 -2.57 -29.31 -0.50
C VAL A 24 -2.22 -30.72 -0.02
N ASP A 25 -1.95 -31.64 -0.94
CA ASP A 25 -1.78 -33.05 -0.62
C ASP A 25 -0.39 -33.33 -0.03
N THR A 26 0.64 -32.64 -0.52
CA THR A 26 2.05 -32.87 -0.12
C THR A 26 2.75 -31.62 0.41
N ARG A 27 3.85 -31.83 1.14
CA ARG A 27 4.67 -30.72 1.66
C ARG A 27 5.36 -29.95 0.53
N GLU A 28 5.76 -30.68 -0.51
CA GLU A 28 6.45 -30.19 -1.68
C GLU A 28 5.53 -29.25 -2.48
N GLU A 29 4.28 -29.64 -2.68
CA GLU A 29 3.25 -28.77 -3.27
C GLU A 29 3.07 -27.48 -2.45
N ALA A 30 3.07 -27.56 -1.12
CA ALA A 30 2.90 -26.39 -0.27
C ALA A 30 4.08 -25.40 -0.42
N ALA A 31 5.31 -25.92 -0.54
CA ALA A 31 6.48 -25.11 -0.84
C ALA A 31 6.40 -24.51 -2.25
N GLU A 32 5.99 -25.29 -3.25
CA GLU A 32 5.80 -24.83 -4.62
C GLU A 32 4.77 -23.68 -4.72
N VAL A 33 3.68 -23.74 -3.96
CA VAL A 33 2.69 -22.66 -3.89
C VAL A 33 3.33 -21.34 -3.45
N LEU A 34 4.19 -21.37 -2.43
CA LEU A 34 4.86 -20.16 -1.93
C LEU A 34 5.85 -19.60 -2.96
N GLU A 35 6.58 -20.47 -3.65
CA GLU A 35 7.50 -20.05 -4.71
C GLU A 35 6.74 -19.50 -5.93
N LEU A 36 5.66 -20.15 -6.36
CA LEU A 36 4.79 -19.64 -7.43
C LEU A 36 4.14 -18.31 -7.05
N ALA A 37 3.77 -18.13 -5.78
CA ALA A 37 3.25 -16.86 -5.27
C ALA A 37 4.30 -15.74 -5.42
N LYS A 38 5.55 -15.99 -5.00
CA LYS A 38 6.66 -15.05 -5.17
C LYS A 38 6.93 -14.76 -6.65
N LEU A 39 7.02 -15.79 -7.49
CA LEU A 39 7.27 -15.67 -8.93
C LEU A 39 6.17 -14.90 -9.67
N LYS A 40 4.91 -15.07 -9.26
CA LYS A 40 3.75 -14.39 -9.86
C LYS A 40 3.93 -12.87 -9.85
N PHE A 41 4.44 -12.30 -8.76
CA PHE A 41 4.66 -10.87 -8.62
C PHE A 41 6.09 -10.45 -8.93
N GLY A 42 7.09 -11.29 -8.65
CA GLY A 42 8.50 -11.01 -8.94
C GLY A 42 8.76 -10.74 -10.41
N LYS A 43 8.10 -11.48 -11.32
CA LYS A 43 8.22 -11.28 -12.77
C LYS A 43 7.69 -9.93 -13.28
N LEU A 44 6.95 -9.18 -12.45
CA LEU A 44 6.42 -7.86 -12.80
C LEU A 44 7.46 -6.75 -12.60
N ALA A 45 8.45 -6.98 -11.73
CA ALA A 45 9.55 -6.05 -11.54
C ALA A 45 10.52 -6.12 -12.72
N LYS A 46 11.10 -4.98 -13.08
CA LYS A 46 12.08 -4.89 -14.17
C LYS A 46 13.46 -5.32 -13.68
N ASN A 47 13.84 -4.83 -12.51
CA ASN A 47 15.12 -5.08 -11.85
C ASN A 47 14.84 -5.42 -10.39
N LEU A 48 14.71 -6.71 -10.08
CA LEU A 48 14.55 -7.17 -8.70
C LEU A 48 15.77 -6.75 -7.88
N LEU A 49 15.54 -5.98 -6.81
CA LEU A 49 16.59 -5.65 -5.84
C LEU A 49 16.96 -6.87 -5.00
N GLU A 50 15.94 -7.67 -4.63
CA GLU A 50 16.05 -8.86 -3.80
C GLU A 50 14.96 -9.86 -4.20
N GLU A 51 15.07 -11.11 -3.72
CA GLU A 51 14.03 -12.11 -3.92
C GLU A 51 12.70 -11.64 -3.30
N PRO A 52 11.55 -11.82 -3.99
CA PRO A 52 10.25 -11.46 -3.44
C PRO A 52 10.00 -12.10 -2.08
N GLN A 53 9.56 -11.28 -1.13
CA GLN A 53 9.30 -11.71 0.24
C GLN A 53 7.80 -11.79 0.51
N ILE A 54 7.42 -12.61 1.46
CA ILE A 54 6.04 -12.65 1.96
C ILE A 54 6.01 -11.85 3.25
N LYS A 55 5.04 -10.93 3.37
CA LYS A 55 4.98 -9.99 4.50
C LYS A 55 4.55 -10.68 5.79
N GLU A 56 3.64 -11.63 5.67
CA GLU A 56 3.08 -12.39 6.80
C GLU A 56 4.01 -13.52 7.26
N SER A 57 3.80 -14.02 8.48
CA SER A 57 4.57 -15.15 8.99
C SER A 57 4.01 -16.46 8.43
N VAL A 58 4.75 -17.08 7.52
CA VAL A 58 4.32 -18.32 6.84
C VAL A 58 5.04 -19.54 7.41
N SER A 59 4.27 -20.59 7.69
CA SER A 59 4.78 -21.93 8.01
C SER A 59 3.99 -23.00 7.27
N VAL A 60 4.59 -24.16 7.07
CA VAL A 60 3.97 -25.31 6.40
C VAL A 60 3.90 -26.46 7.40
N GLY A 61 2.72 -27.00 7.63
CA GLY A 61 2.51 -28.05 8.62
C GLY A 61 1.34 -28.96 8.26
N MET A 62 1.39 -30.20 8.73
CA MET A 62 0.28 -31.14 8.58
C MET A 62 -0.79 -30.85 9.63
N VAL A 63 -1.98 -30.43 9.18
CA VAL A 63 -3.10 -30.02 10.04
C VAL A 63 -4.40 -30.60 9.50
N SER A 64 -5.34 -30.91 10.39
CA SER A 64 -6.69 -31.30 10.01
C SER A 64 -7.50 -30.06 9.62
N VAL A 65 -7.84 -29.94 8.34
CA VAL A 65 -8.46 -28.75 7.76
C VAL A 65 -9.80 -29.08 7.10
N SER A 66 -10.65 -28.07 6.94
CA SER A 66 -11.90 -28.22 6.18
C SER A 66 -11.62 -28.43 4.68
N PRO A 67 -12.35 -29.33 4.00
CA PRO A 67 -12.27 -29.51 2.54
C PRO A 67 -12.42 -28.22 1.72
N SER A 68 -13.06 -27.17 2.27
CA SER A 68 -13.25 -25.89 1.58
C SER A 68 -11.95 -25.15 1.24
N ILE A 69 -10.89 -25.35 2.03
CA ILE A 69 -9.58 -24.72 1.81
C ILE A 69 -8.59 -25.63 1.07
N CYS A 70 -8.97 -26.87 0.78
CA CYS A 70 -8.14 -27.83 0.05
C CYS A 70 -8.13 -27.52 -1.44
N ARG A 71 -6.96 -27.50 -2.07
CA ARG A 71 -6.79 -27.28 -3.51
C ARG A 71 -6.03 -28.46 -4.11
N LYS A 72 -6.36 -28.79 -5.36
CA LYS A 72 -5.81 -29.99 -6.03
C LYS A 72 -4.45 -29.73 -6.66
N THR A 73 -4.16 -28.47 -7.00
CA THR A 73 -2.91 -28.10 -7.66
C THR A 73 -2.29 -26.87 -7.01
N PRO A 74 -0.95 -26.72 -7.07
CA PRO A 74 -0.27 -25.54 -6.57
C PRO A 74 -0.76 -24.23 -7.24
N ARG A 75 -1.03 -24.26 -8.55
CA ARG A 75 -1.52 -23.10 -9.29
C ARG A 75 -2.88 -22.64 -8.79
N GLU A 76 -3.81 -23.57 -8.59
CA GLU A 76 -5.15 -23.29 -8.04
C GLU A 76 -5.05 -22.74 -6.61
N ALA A 77 -4.11 -23.22 -5.81
CA ALA A 77 -3.84 -22.68 -4.47
C ALA A 77 -3.33 -21.23 -4.51
N VAL A 78 -2.42 -20.89 -5.42
CA VAL A 78 -1.98 -19.51 -5.63
C VAL A 78 -3.14 -18.62 -6.07
N GLU A 79 -3.96 -19.08 -7.02
CA GLU A 79 -5.16 -18.35 -7.43
C GLU A 79 -6.09 -18.10 -6.25
N TYR A 80 -6.29 -19.10 -5.40
CA TYR A 80 -7.12 -18.94 -4.20
C TYR A 80 -6.55 -17.96 -3.16
N LEU A 81 -5.23 -17.95 -2.96
CA LEU A 81 -4.56 -17.04 -2.02
C LEU A 81 -4.69 -15.57 -2.42
N PHE A 82 -4.61 -15.30 -3.73
CA PHE A 82 -4.66 -13.95 -4.30
C PHE A 82 -5.96 -13.64 -5.04
N ALA A 83 -6.97 -14.51 -4.94
CA ALA A 83 -8.29 -14.22 -5.47
C ALA A 83 -8.82 -12.99 -4.74
N ASP A 84 -9.33 -12.02 -5.50
CA ASP A 84 -10.13 -10.95 -4.93
C ASP A 84 -11.33 -11.61 -4.24
N ALA A 85 -11.28 -11.65 -2.91
CA ALA A 85 -12.43 -12.14 -2.17
C ALA A 85 -13.57 -11.16 -2.43
N ALA A 86 -14.71 -11.69 -2.87
CA ALA A 86 -15.92 -10.91 -3.10
C ALA A 86 -16.12 -9.97 -1.90
N PRO A 87 -16.44 -8.67 -2.13
CA PRO A 87 -16.52 -7.71 -1.04
C PRO A 87 -17.49 -8.24 0.00
N VAL A 88 -16.99 -8.53 1.20
CA VAL A 88 -17.84 -9.03 2.27
C VAL A 88 -18.78 -7.91 2.62
N LYS A 89 -20.08 -8.20 2.48
CA LYS A 89 -21.14 -7.31 2.94
C LYS A 89 -21.00 -7.22 4.45
N SER A 90 -20.46 -6.12 4.92
CA SER A 90 -20.33 -5.82 6.34
C SER A 90 -21.21 -4.61 6.66
N SER A 91 -21.69 -4.52 7.89
CA SER A 91 -22.37 -3.32 8.38
C SER A 91 -21.36 -2.45 9.12
N GLU A 92 -21.13 -1.23 8.65
CA GLU A 92 -20.29 -0.24 9.32
C GLU A 92 -21.16 0.88 9.91
N VAL A 93 -20.71 1.49 11.00
CA VAL A 93 -21.39 2.64 11.59
C VAL A 93 -20.83 3.92 10.97
N TYR A 94 -21.67 4.63 10.22
CA TYR A 94 -21.37 5.93 9.65
C TYR A 94 -21.89 7.05 10.55
N SER A 95 -21.04 8.05 10.79
CA SER A 95 -21.44 9.27 11.49
C SER A 95 -21.78 10.35 10.46
N VAL A 96 -23.04 10.80 10.49
CA VAL A 96 -23.58 11.79 9.55
C VAL A 96 -22.83 13.12 9.66
N ARG A 97 -22.42 13.68 8.53
CA ARG A 97 -21.70 14.96 8.43
C ARG A 97 -22.61 16.07 7.90
N LYS A 98 -22.16 17.31 8.05
CA LYS A 98 -22.87 18.48 7.53
C LYS A 98 -23.07 18.35 6.02
N GLY A 99 -24.32 18.41 5.57
CA GLY A 99 -24.70 18.33 4.15
C GLY A 99 -24.97 16.92 3.64
N ASP A 100 -24.85 15.89 4.47
CA ASP A 100 -25.25 14.54 4.09
C ASP A 100 -26.78 14.41 4.04
N ILE A 101 -27.28 13.70 3.04
CA ILE A 101 -28.69 13.30 2.91
C ILE A 101 -28.73 11.78 2.79
N ALA A 102 -29.73 11.12 3.40
CA ALA A 102 -29.81 9.65 3.44
C ALA A 102 -29.67 8.99 2.05
N GLY A 103 -30.28 9.57 1.01
CA GLY A 103 -30.17 9.06 -0.36
C GLY A 103 -28.74 9.17 -0.93
N ALA A 104 -28.05 10.28 -0.65
CA ALA A 104 -26.66 10.48 -1.09
C ALA A 104 -25.69 9.56 -0.34
N ILE A 105 -25.91 9.34 0.96
CA ILE A 105 -25.16 8.35 1.75
C ILE A 105 -25.37 6.94 1.18
N ALA A 106 -26.62 6.54 0.96
CA ALA A 106 -26.96 5.24 0.40
C ALA A 106 -26.28 5.00 -0.96
N ALA A 107 -26.36 5.98 -1.87
CA ALA A 107 -25.74 5.91 -3.18
C ALA A 107 -24.21 5.80 -3.10
N ARG A 108 -23.56 6.59 -2.23
CA ARG A 108 -22.10 6.56 -2.03
C ARG A 108 -21.62 5.19 -1.53
N HIS A 109 -22.47 4.47 -0.80
CA HIS A 109 -22.19 3.14 -0.27
C HIS A 109 -22.82 2.00 -1.10
N GLY A 110 -23.26 2.29 -2.33
CA GLY A 110 -23.73 1.28 -3.28
C GLY A 110 -24.98 0.52 -2.82
N MET A 111 -25.90 1.20 -2.12
CA MET A 111 -27.15 0.62 -1.64
C MET A 111 -28.35 1.51 -1.97
N LYS A 112 -29.55 0.93 -1.96
CA LYS A 112 -30.79 1.70 -2.12
C LYS A 112 -31.19 2.35 -0.81
N LEU A 113 -31.94 3.45 -0.87
CA LEU A 113 -32.46 4.11 0.34
C LEU A 113 -33.32 3.16 1.19
N GLY A 114 -34.09 2.27 0.57
CA GLY A 114 -34.84 1.23 1.27
C GLY A 114 -33.97 0.24 2.04
N ASP A 115 -32.81 -0.14 1.47
CA ASP A 115 -31.84 -1.00 2.15
C ASP A 115 -31.23 -0.28 3.36
N LEU A 116 -30.96 1.02 3.23
CA LEU A 116 -30.47 1.85 4.34
C LEU A 116 -31.50 1.94 5.47
N GLN A 117 -32.79 2.10 5.15
CA GLN A 117 -33.88 2.14 6.13
C GLN A 117 -34.06 0.79 6.84
N ALA A 118 -33.97 -0.32 6.09
CA ALA A 118 -34.06 -1.66 6.65
C ALA A 118 -32.92 -1.96 7.64
N LEU A 119 -31.72 -1.42 7.40
CA LEU A 119 -30.58 -1.53 8.32
C LEU A 119 -30.73 -0.65 9.57
N ASN A 120 -31.56 0.39 9.51
CA ASN A 120 -31.73 1.38 10.56
C ASN A 120 -33.22 1.60 10.92
N PRO A 121 -33.94 0.56 11.35
CA PRO A 121 -35.39 0.65 11.57
C PRO A 121 -35.78 1.63 12.70
N ARG A 122 -34.84 1.95 13.59
CA ARG A 122 -35.03 2.87 14.73
C ARG A 122 -34.66 4.33 14.43
N ILE A 123 -34.15 4.63 13.24
CA ILE A 123 -33.70 5.97 12.86
C ILE A 123 -34.59 6.49 11.74
N ASN A 124 -35.03 7.73 11.89
CA ASN A 124 -35.78 8.42 10.84
C ASN A 124 -34.81 9.04 9.83
N LEU A 125 -34.58 8.36 8.70
CA LEU A 125 -33.64 8.79 7.66
C LEU A 125 -34.06 10.08 6.94
N HIS A 126 -35.30 10.55 7.09
CA HIS A 126 -35.76 11.82 6.55
C HIS A 126 -35.38 13.03 7.44
N ARG A 127 -34.94 12.79 8.68
CA ARG A 127 -34.54 13.83 9.65
C ARG A 127 -33.18 13.51 10.28
N LEU A 128 -32.19 13.17 9.45
CA LEU A 128 -30.82 12.93 9.92
C LEU A 128 -30.20 14.20 10.51
N GLN A 129 -29.63 14.09 11.70
CA GLN A 129 -28.85 15.13 12.36
C GLN A 129 -27.35 14.87 12.21
N ILE A 130 -26.55 15.94 12.25
CA ILE A 130 -25.10 15.84 12.23
C ILE A 130 -24.65 15.09 13.49
N GLY A 131 -23.83 14.06 13.31
CA GLY A 131 -23.36 13.18 14.39
C GLY A 131 -24.19 11.92 14.58
N ASP A 132 -25.34 11.77 13.91
CA ASP A 132 -26.14 10.55 13.97
C ASP A 132 -25.33 9.35 13.49
N ARG A 133 -25.47 8.23 14.21
CA ARG A 133 -24.78 6.97 13.92
C ARG A 133 -25.74 6.03 13.21
N ILE A 134 -25.57 5.88 11.90
CA ILE A 134 -26.37 5.00 11.05
C ILE A 134 -25.54 3.82 10.56
N ARG A 135 -26.14 2.65 10.46
CA ARG A 135 -25.53 1.45 9.87
C ARG A 135 -25.63 1.50 8.36
N ILE A 136 -24.50 1.46 7.69
CA ILE A 136 -24.39 1.38 6.24
C ILE A 136 -23.81 0.03 5.85
N LYS A 137 -24.08 -0.41 4.62
CA LYS A 137 -23.40 -1.55 4.01
C LYS A 137 -22.05 -1.04 3.57
N ALA A 138 -21.01 -1.54 4.21
CA ALA A 138 -19.66 -1.40 3.74
C ALA A 138 -19.34 -2.65 2.91
N LEU A 139 -19.03 -2.43 1.64
CA LEU A 139 -18.26 -3.39 0.86
C LEU A 139 -16.84 -3.33 1.39
N LYS A 140 -16.52 -4.18 2.36
CA LYS A 140 -15.14 -4.29 2.83
C LYS A 140 -14.37 -5.00 1.72
N ALA A 141 -13.42 -4.30 1.10
CA ALA A 141 -12.47 -4.94 0.22
C ALA A 141 -11.76 -6.03 1.04
N CYS A 142 -12.04 -7.28 0.72
CA CYS A 142 -11.37 -8.39 1.32
C CYS A 142 -9.97 -8.39 0.73
N LYS A 143 -8.98 -8.05 1.55
CA LYS A 143 -7.58 -8.14 1.15
C LYS A 143 -7.30 -9.58 0.75
N ALA A 144 -6.40 -9.75 -0.24
CA ALA A 144 -5.81 -11.04 -0.53
C ALA A 144 -5.35 -11.71 0.78
N LYS A 145 -5.41 -13.03 0.81
CA LYS A 145 -5.09 -13.79 2.03
C LYS A 145 -3.59 -13.77 2.34
N LEU A 146 -2.77 -13.35 1.37
CA LEU A 146 -1.32 -13.25 1.46
C LEU A 146 -0.84 -11.97 0.77
N THR A 147 0.27 -11.41 1.26
CA THR A 147 0.90 -10.23 0.67
C THR A 147 2.33 -10.54 0.28
N VAL A 148 2.60 -10.47 -1.02
CA VAL A 148 3.95 -10.57 -1.57
C VAL A 148 4.51 -9.17 -1.78
N VAL A 149 5.68 -8.93 -1.19
CA VAL A 149 6.44 -7.70 -1.30
C VAL A 149 7.53 -7.87 -2.35
N VAL A 150 7.57 -6.96 -3.31
CA VAL A 150 8.59 -6.91 -4.36
C VAL A 150 9.25 -5.54 -4.34
N ARG A 151 10.58 -5.50 -4.42
CA ARG A 151 11.35 -4.26 -4.54
C ARG A 151 11.97 -4.18 -5.93
N ASP A 152 11.55 -3.19 -6.71
CA ASP A 152 12.05 -2.94 -8.07
C ASP A 152 13.04 -1.76 -8.05
N LEU A 153 14.26 -1.99 -8.50
CA LEU A 153 15.34 -1.03 -8.51
C LEU A 153 15.31 -0.19 -9.79
N SER A 154 15.17 1.12 -9.62
CA SER A 154 15.25 2.07 -10.71
C SER A 154 16.37 3.07 -10.47
N GLU A 155 17.08 3.44 -11.53
CA GLU A 155 18.13 4.44 -11.47
C GLU A 155 17.68 5.69 -12.23
N ARG A 156 17.88 6.87 -11.65
CA ARG A 156 17.64 8.13 -12.34
C ARG A 156 18.65 9.20 -11.93
N VAL A 157 18.88 10.12 -12.87
CA VAL A 157 19.72 11.30 -12.63
C VAL A 157 18.82 12.47 -12.26
N GLU A 158 19.09 13.09 -11.12
CA GLU A 158 18.37 14.25 -10.60
C GLU A 158 19.28 15.49 -10.58
N SER A 159 18.67 16.66 -10.78
CA SER A 159 19.36 17.95 -10.69
C SER A 159 19.42 18.40 -9.23
N VAL A 160 20.61 18.75 -8.76
CA VAL A 160 20.81 19.30 -7.41
C VAL A 160 20.84 20.84 -7.51
N PRO A 161 19.90 21.56 -6.89
CA PRO A 161 19.87 23.02 -6.99
C PRO A 161 21.13 23.66 -6.41
N ALA A 162 21.58 24.75 -7.03
CA ALA A 162 22.72 25.52 -6.56
C ALA A 162 22.41 26.18 -5.21
N PRO A 163 23.23 26.00 -4.15
CA PRO A 163 23.03 26.69 -2.90
C PRO A 163 23.32 28.19 -3.06
N VAL A 164 22.57 29.04 -2.36
CA VAL A 164 22.80 30.49 -2.37
C VAL A 164 23.79 30.85 -1.27
N ARG A 165 24.91 31.47 -1.63
CA ARG A 165 25.90 32.01 -0.69
C ARG A 165 25.90 33.53 -0.71
N ARG A 166 25.55 34.14 0.43
CA ARG A 166 25.63 35.59 0.62
C ARG A 166 27.02 35.99 1.09
N VAL A 167 27.61 37.01 0.48
CA VAL A 167 28.96 37.50 0.76
C VAL A 167 28.87 38.98 1.13
N SER A 168 29.38 39.36 2.30
CA SER A 168 29.39 40.77 2.72
C SER A 168 30.29 41.61 1.80
N SER A 169 29.85 42.82 1.48
CA SER A 169 30.58 43.75 0.62
C SER A 169 30.57 45.16 1.19
N ALA A 170 31.74 45.65 1.58
CA ALA A 170 31.93 47.05 1.98
C ALA A 170 31.82 48.04 0.80
N ARG A 171 31.74 47.54 -0.45
CA ARG A 171 31.56 48.38 -1.64
C ARG A 171 30.09 48.75 -1.88
N LEU A 172 29.16 48.02 -1.27
CA LEU A 172 27.72 48.22 -1.43
C LEU A 172 27.14 48.82 -0.14
N TYR A 173 26.26 49.80 -0.28
CA TYR A 173 25.48 50.35 0.83
C TYR A 173 24.59 49.29 1.48
N ALA A 174 24.39 49.40 2.78
CA ALA A 174 23.46 48.57 3.54
C ALA A 174 22.08 48.52 2.85
N GLY A 175 21.56 47.29 2.67
CA GLY A 175 20.30 47.03 1.97
C GLY A 175 20.41 46.89 0.44
N LYS A 176 21.58 47.13 -0.17
CA LYS A 176 21.81 46.81 -1.59
C LYS A 176 22.39 45.41 -1.73
N MET A 177 21.96 44.72 -2.79
CA MET A 177 22.44 43.39 -3.17
C MET A 177 22.90 43.42 -4.62
N ALA A 178 23.94 42.64 -4.94
CA ALA A 178 24.39 42.45 -6.30
C ALA A 178 24.77 40.99 -6.52
N GLU A 179 24.41 40.42 -7.66
CA GLU A 179 24.84 39.07 -8.00
C GLU A 179 26.31 39.06 -8.40
N ILE A 180 27.10 38.20 -7.75
CA ILE A 180 28.52 37.99 -8.07
C ILE A 180 28.65 36.85 -9.09
N SER A 181 27.87 35.78 -8.91
CA SER A 181 27.89 34.61 -9.79
C SER A 181 26.55 33.89 -9.76
N PRO A 182 26.03 33.43 -10.91
CA PRO A 182 24.74 32.73 -10.99
C PRO A 182 24.74 31.33 -10.36
N GLY A 183 25.91 30.75 -10.10
CA GLY A 183 26.03 29.35 -9.70
C GLY A 183 25.71 28.37 -10.83
N ARG A 184 25.73 27.07 -10.53
CA ARG A 184 25.39 25.99 -11.47
C ARG A 184 24.77 24.84 -10.70
N SER A 185 23.69 24.25 -11.22
CA SER A 185 23.13 23.04 -10.63
C SER A 185 24.12 21.87 -10.70
N GLY A 186 24.12 21.08 -9.64
CA GLY A 186 24.78 19.78 -9.60
C GLY A 186 23.95 18.71 -10.28
N GLN A 187 24.48 17.50 -10.35
CA GLN A 187 23.78 16.31 -10.77
C GLN A 187 24.11 15.19 -9.79
N ARG A 188 23.09 14.43 -9.40
CA ARG A 188 23.26 13.20 -8.62
C ARG A 188 22.52 12.06 -9.29
N ARG A 189 23.04 10.87 -9.16
CA ARG A 189 22.41 9.62 -9.53
C ARG A 189 21.79 9.03 -8.28
N VAL A 190 20.52 8.66 -8.35
CA VAL A 190 19.83 8.01 -7.24
C VAL A 190 19.32 6.65 -7.71
N LYS A 191 19.58 5.62 -6.91
CA LYS A 191 18.95 4.30 -7.06
C LYS A 191 17.79 4.23 -6.09
N VAL A 192 16.59 4.10 -6.63
CA VAL A 192 15.32 4.10 -5.90
C VAL A 192 14.70 2.72 -5.98
N ALA A 193 14.48 2.09 -4.83
CA ALA A 193 13.70 0.87 -4.70
C ALA A 193 12.23 1.23 -4.57
N THR A 194 11.43 0.90 -5.58
CA THR A 194 9.97 1.01 -5.50
C THR A 194 9.41 -0.26 -4.90
N ILE A 195 8.63 -0.11 -3.83
CA ILE A 195 8.06 -1.22 -3.05
C ILE A 195 6.65 -1.49 -3.57
N TYR A 196 6.40 -2.73 -3.96
CA TYR A 196 5.11 -3.22 -4.43
C TYR A 196 4.55 -4.27 -3.46
N GLU A 197 3.27 -4.16 -3.14
CA GLU A 197 2.50 -5.20 -2.44
C GLU A 197 1.48 -5.79 -3.43
N ASN A 198 1.58 -7.10 -3.71
CA ASN A 198 0.73 -7.80 -4.68
C ASN A 198 0.61 -7.07 -6.04
N GLY A 199 1.72 -6.50 -6.52
CA GLY A 199 1.80 -5.77 -7.79
C GLY A 199 1.36 -4.30 -7.74
N ARG A 200 0.92 -3.78 -6.59
CA ARG A 200 0.57 -2.36 -6.42
C ARG A 200 1.69 -1.61 -5.72
N ALA A 201 2.13 -0.49 -6.29
CA ALA A 201 3.13 0.38 -5.64
C ALA A 201 2.57 0.97 -4.34
N VAL A 202 3.29 0.75 -3.24
CA VAL A 202 2.94 1.24 -1.90
C VAL A 202 3.93 2.28 -1.37
N GLY A 203 5.12 2.35 -1.95
CA GLY A 203 6.13 3.33 -1.56
C GLY A 203 7.41 3.23 -2.35
N SER A 204 8.40 4.04 -1.97
CA SER A 204 9.73 4.03 -2.55
C SER A 204 10.75 4.52 -1.55
N GLU A 205 11.95 3.96 -1.57
CA GLU A 205 13.08 4.40 -0.76
C GLU A 205 14.32 4.58 -1.62
N ILE A 206 15.19 5.51 -1.22
CA ILE A 206 16.47 5.73 -1.87
C ILE A 206 17.48 4.76 -1.24
N VAL A 207 18.05 3.88 -2.06
CA VAL A 207 19.00 2.85 -1.63
C VAL A 207 20.44 3.36 -1.74
N GLU A 208 20.72 4.15 -2.77
CA GLU A 208 22.07 4.64 -3.08
C GLU A 208 21.98 6.01 -3.75
N GLU A 209 22.89 6.91 -3.39
CA GLU A 209 23.03 8.22 -4.01
C GLU A 209 24.51 8.50 -4.34
N ASP A 210 24.78 8.84 -5.59
CA ASP A 210 26.12 9.24 -6.06
C ASP A 210 26.09 10.64 -6.66
N VAL A 211 26.96 11.53 -6.19
CA VAL A 211 27.11 12.86 -6.78
C VAL A 211 27.94 12.76 -8.07
N LEU A 212 27.29 12.96 -9.22
CA LEU A 212 27.97 13.00 -10.53
C LEU A 212 28.64 14.35 -10.79
N ARG A 213 28.05 15.43 -10.28
CA ARG A 213 28.58 16.79 -10.42
C ARG A 213 28.17 17.66 -9.24
N GLU A 214 29.15 18.26 -8.57
CA GLU A 214 28.91 19.20 -7.49
C GLU A 214 28.16 20.47 -7.96
N PRO A 215 27.16 20.96 -7.22
CA PRO A 215 26.55 22.25 -7.47
C PRO A 215 27.53 23.39 -7.15
N ALA A 216 27.65 24.36 -8.06
CA ALA A 216 28.40 25.58 -7.81
C ALA A 216 27.46 26.64 -7.19
N PRO A 217 27.81 27.25 -6.05
CA PRO A 217 26.92 28.16 -5.34
C PRO A 217 26.62 29.44 -6.14
N ARG A 218 25.36 29.89 -6.11
CA ARG A 218 25.00 31.25 -6.54
C ARG A 218 25.50 32.23 -5.50
N ARG A 219 26.38 33.16 -5.88
CA ARG A 219 26.99 34.12 -4.95
C ARG A 219 26.32 35.47 -5.08
N ILE A 220 25.84 36.01 -3.96
CA ILE A 220 25.19 37.33 -3.90
C ILE A 220 25.94 38.20 -2.90
N ALA A 221 26.45 39.35 -3.35
CA ALA A 221 27.01 40.38 -2.51
C ALA A 221 25.90 41.08 -1.72
N VAL A 222 26.07 41.25 -0.41
CA VAL A 222 25.18 42.03 0.46
C VAL A 222 25.96 43.22 1.01
N GLY A 223 25.44 44.43 0.83
CA GLY A 223 26.10 45.65 1.26
C GLY A 223 26.14 45.82 2.77
N ILE A 224 27.30 46.25 3.28
CA ILE A 224 27.53 46.60 4.69
C ILE A 224 28.08 48.02 4.86
N LYS A 225 28.25 48.79 3.78
CA LYS A 225 28.69 50.18 3.87
C LYS A 225 27.60 51.02 4.53
N PRO A 226 27.92 51.78 5.60
CA PRO A 226 26.96 52.70 6.22
C PRO A 226 26.40 53.69 5.20
N ARG A 227 25.14 54.09 5.39
CA ARG A 227 24.52 55.16 4.60
C ARG A 227 25.08 56.52 5.00
#